data_AF-A0A2D5AZG7-F1
#
_entry.id   AF-A0A2D5AZG7-F1
#
_cell.length_a   1.000
_cell.length_b   1.000
_cell.length_c   1.000
_cell.angle_alpha   90.00
_cell.angle_beta   90.00
_cell.angle_gamma   90.00
#
_symmetry.space_group_name_H-M   'P 1'
#
loop_
_entity.id
_entity.type
_entity.pdbx_description
1 polymer ?
#
loop_
_entity_poly.entity_id
_entity_poly.type
_entity_poly.pdbx_seq_one_letter_code
_entity_poly.pdbx_strand_id
1 'polypeptide(L)'
;MHCVPSTPPPRWLRSSGTVACLILFPFFLSGCRSSRSEEPVAPPLPLRTHWSLPSDWDTLSPFAFEELCLHELPEDVSTPFDAQARETLRAALDRMDQSSVRAAVLLGRSRHAANASILIRRLEKRAAGPERTSDAGDTIAAASLARFRDPARFAQRLVPLAVGTNPHPDLEVRVECAATALYAGFTEVIPFLLQVLRIDTYAGQSETRDFAVSDATAWARGRAAEALSLFADVPLAYRIDGPIAARESEARKLAEIVEAALSTEEDPGDQGSTR
;
A
#
# COMPACT_ATOMS: atom_id res chain seq x y z
N MET A 1 31.96 -47.04 -19.96
CA MET A 1 32.28 -45.60 -20.09
C MET A 1 31.57 -45.09 -21.34
N HIS A 2 30.37 -44.53 -21.18
CA HIS A 2 29.58 -43.98 -22.29
C HIS A 2 29.50 -42.47 -22.12
N CYS A 3 30.11 -41.75 -23.06
CA CYS A 3 30.05 -40.30 -23.16
C CYS A 3 28.65 -39.88 -23.66
N VAL A 4 27.97 -39.03 -22.90
CA VAL A 4 26.73 -38.36 -23.29
C VAL A 4 27.11 -37.04 -23.97
N PRO A 5 26.63 -36.73 -25.19
CA PRO A 5 26.86 -35.44 -25.81
C PRO A 5 25.91 -34.37 -25.27
N SER A 6 26.51 -33.25 -24.89
CA SER A 6 25.91 -32.01 -24.41
C SER A 6 25.18 -31.24 -25.52
N THR A 7 23.89 -30.97 -25.32
CA THR A 7 23.09 -30.02 -26.12
C THR A 7 23.37 -28.56 -25.71
N PRO A 8 23.64 -27.65 -26.67
CA PRO A 8 23.75 -26.22 -26.37
C PRO A 8 22.37 -25.54 -26.23
N PRO A 9 22.26 -24.44 -25.47
CA PRO A 9 21.00 -23.69 -25.30
C PRO A 9 20.64 -22.88 -26.56
N PRO A 10 19.35 -22.60 -26.80
CA PRO A 10 18.92 -21.82 -27.94
C PRO A 10 19.30 -20.34 -27.77
N ARG A 11 20.04 -19.84 -28.78
CA ARG A 11 20.29 -18.42 -29.03
C ARG A 11 18.99 -17.79 -29.53
N TRP A 12 18.35 -16.96 -28.71
CA TRP A 12 17.32 -16.04 -29.20
C TRP A 12 17.96 -14.71 -29.58
N LEU A 13 17.52 -14.26 -30.75
CA LEU A 13 18.10 -13.21 -31.57
C LEU A 13 18.06 -11.83 -30.91
N ARG A 14 19.18 -11.12 -31.08
CA ARG A 14 19.19 -9.65 -31.14
C ARG A 14 18.34 -9.21 -32.34
N SER A 15 17.35 -8.34 -32.12
CA SER A 15 16.88 -7.43 -33.16
C SER A 15 17.01 -6.00 -32.66
N SER A 16 18.01 -5.32 -33.21
CA SER A 16 18.08 -3.86 -33.22
C SER A 16 16.93 -3.33 -34.08
N GLY A 17 16.14 -2.42 -33.54
CA GLY A 17 15.03 -1.78 -34.24
C GLY A 17 14.75 -0.41 -33.63
N THR A 18 15.55 0.56 -34.03
CA THR A 18 15.37 1.98 -33.72
C THR A 18 14.10 2.49 -34.41
N VAL A 19 13.07 2.85 -33.66
CA VAL A 19 12.02 3.77 -34.12
C VAL A 19 11.83 4.83 -33.04
N ALA A 20 12.48 5.97 -33.24
CA ALA A 20 12.20 7.19 -32.53
C ALA A 20 10.85 7.73 -33.00
N CYS A 21 9.82 7.63 -32.15
CA CYS A 21 8.57 8.37 -32.30
C CYS A 21 8.43 9.29 -31.08
N LEU A 22 8.99 10.49 -31.23
CA LEU A 22 8.85 11.60 -30.30
C LEU A 22 7.42 12.14 -30.41
N ILE A 23 6.50 11.57 -29.64
CA ILE A 23 5.19 12.17 -29.39
C ILE A 23 5.28 12.89 -28.05
N LEU A 24 5.57 14.19 -28.12
CA LEU A 24 5.36 15.14 -27.03
C LEU A 24 3.86 15.33 -26.84
N PHE A 25 3.22 14.45 -26.06
CA PHE A 25 1.89 14.72 -25.52
C PHE A 25 2.05 15.67 -24.32
N PRO A 26 1.43 16.87 -24.34
CA PRO A 26 1.32 17.65 -23.14
C PRO A 26 0.34 16.91 -22.22
N PHE A 27 0.87 16.24 -21.20
CA PHE A 27 0.10 15.86 -20.02
C PHE A 27 -0.39 17.17 -19.38
N PHE A 28 -1.56 17.62 -19.81
CA PHE A 28 -2.38 18.53 -19.03
C PHE A 28 -2.77 17.77 -17.77
N LEU A 29 -1.93 17.89 -16.73
CA LEU A 29 -2.32 17.70 -15.35
C LEU A 29 -3.30 18.83 -14.99
N SER A 30 -4.48 18.83 -15.62
CA SER A 30 -5.65 19.49 -15.08
C SER A 30 -6.06 18.67 -13.87
N GLY A 31 -5.33 18.85 -12.77
CA GLY A 31 -5.75 18.40 -11.48
C GLY A 31 -7.03 19.14 -11.16
N CYS A 32 -8.16 18.45 -11.36
CA CYS A 32 -9.40 18.80 -10.70
C CYS A 32 -9.11 18.78 -9.20
N ARG A 33 -8.70 19.92 -8.64
CA ARG A 33 -8.77 20.16 -7.20
C ARG A 33 -10.25 20.19 -6.88
N SER A 34 -10.81 19.00 -6.65
CA SER A 34 -12.09 18.88 -5.98
C SER A 34 -11.99 19.74 -4.71
N SER A 35 -12.92 20.67 -4.54
CA SER A 35 -13.03 21.53 -3.37
C SER A 35 -13.46 20.66 -2.19
N ARG A 36 -12.57 19.77 -1.76
CA ARG A 36 -12.73 18.97 -0.56
C ARG A 36 -12.88 20.00 0.56
N SER A 37 -14.06 20.02 1.18
CA SER A 37 -14.29 20.82 2.38
C SER A 37 -13.08 20.63 3.28
N GLU A 38 -12.43 21.72 3.67
CA GLU A 38 -11.25 21.67 4.54
C GLU A 38 -11.65 20.93 5.80
N GLU A 39 -11.37 19.62 5.83
CA GLU A 39 -11.58 18.81 7.02
C GLU A 39 -10.76 19.46 8.12
N PRO A 40 -11.34 19.70 9.30
CA PRO A 40 -10.64 20.35 10.39
C PRO A 40 -9.35 19.58 10.68
N VAL A 41 -8.21 20.21 10.42
CA VAL A 41 -6.89 19.62 10.65
C VAL A 41 -6.82 19.23 12.12
N ALA A 42 -6.75 17.92 12.40
CA ALA A 42 -6.66 17.39 13.76
C ALA A 42 -5.57 18.14 14.55
N PRO A 43 -5.76 18.45 15.84
CA PRO A 43 -4.77 19.18 16.63
C PRO A 43 -3.42 18.46 16.67
N PRO A 44 -2.30 19.18 16.86
CA PRO A 44 -0.99 18.54 17.01
C PRO A 44 -1.00 17.59 18.22
N LEU A 45 -0.45 16.40 18.03
CA LEU A 45 -0.23 15.47 19.14
C LEU A 45 0.82 16.06 20.11
N PRO A 46 0.66 15.85 21.43
CA PRO A 46 1.71 16.11 22.40
C PRO A 46 3.05 15.49 21.96
N LEU A 47 4.14 16.21 22.19
CA LEU A 47 5.48 15.74 21.87
C LEU A 47 6.15 15.16 23.14
N ARG A 48 6.58 13.91 23.09
CA ARG A 48 7.41 13.31 24.16
C ARG A 48 8.88 13.71 23.98
N THR A 49 9.65 13.59 25.05
CA THR A 49 11.11 13.55 24.95
C THR A 49 11.57 12.41 24.04
N HIS A 50 12.81 12.48 23.56
CA HIS A 50 13.39 11.44 22.73
C HIS A 50 13.29 10.06 23.39
N TRP A 51 12.90 9.06 22.61
CA TRP A 51 12.90 7.65 23.00
C TRP A 51 14.12 6.95 22.44
N SER A 52 14.71 6.09 23.27
CA SER A 52 15.85 5.24 22.94
C SER A 52 15.40 3.80 22.81
N LEU A 53 15.92 3.12 21.79
CA LEU A 53 15.57 1.75 21.45
C LEU A 53 16.18 0.78 22.48
N PRO A 54 15.38 -0.07 23.16
CA PRO A 54 15.89 -1.13 24.02
C PRO A 54 16.83 -2.06 23.23
N SER A 55 17.92 -2.53 23.83
CA SER A 55 18.91 -3.36 23.13
C SER A 55 18.38 -4.71 22.65
N ASP A 56 17.31 -5.20 23.25
CA ASP A 56 16.69 -6.51 23.02
C ASP A 56 15.37 -6.42 22.21
N TRP A 57 15.03 -5.25 21.66
CA TRP A 57 13.76 -4.99 20.97
C TRP A 57 13.40 -6.02 19.89
N ASP A 58 14.39 -6.55 19.16
CA ASP A 58 14.22 -7.51 18.07
C ASP A 58 14.10 -8.96 18.56
N THR A 59 14.45 -9.23 19.82
CA THR A 59 14.44 -10.57 20.43
C THR A 59 13.40 -10.73 21.54
N LEU A 60 12.73 -9.66 21.97
CA LEU A 60 11.58 -9.72 22.88
C LEU A 60 10.55 -10.78 22.45
N SER A 61 9.84 -11.39 23.40
CA SER A 61 8.67 -12.20 23.06
C SER A 61 7.58 -11.34 22.39
N PRO A 62 6.68 -11.91 21.55
CA PRO A 62 5.61 -11.14 20.93
C PRO A 62 4.79 -10.32 21.94
N PHE A 63 4.43 -10.92 23.08
CA PHE A 63 3.71 -10.24 24.16
C PHE A 63 4.52 -9.09 24.76
N ALA A 64 5.79 -9.31 25.09
CA ALA A 64 6.64 -8.25 25.64
C ALA A 64 6.88 -7.10 24.64
N PHE A 65 6.95 -7.41 23.34
CA PHE A 65 7.08 -6.40 22.29
C PHE A 65 5.81 -5.55 22.12
N GLU A 66 4.62 -6.17 22.22
CA GLU A 66 3.34 -5.47 22.23
C GLU A 66 3.23 -4.54 23.44
N GLU A 67 3.52 -5.04 24.64
CA GLU A 67 3.54 -4.25 25.88
C GLU A 67 4.51 -3.06 25.77
N LEU A 68 5.71 -3.27 25.22
CA LEU A 68 6.66 -2.18 24.92
C LEU A 68 6.02 -1.12 24.02
N CYS A 69 5.35 -1.53 22.93
CA CYS A 69 4.72 -0.59 22.00
C CYS A 69 3.57 0.19 22.62
N LEU A 70 2.75 -0.45 23.47
CA LEU A 70 1.61 0.19 24.13
C LEU A 70 2.06 1.18 25.20
N HIS A 71 3.05 0.80 26.02
CA HIS A 71 3.54 1.62 27.12
C HIS A 71 4.47 2.75 26.66
N GLU A 72 5.41 2.48 25.76
CA GLU A 72 6.43 3.47 25.39
C GLU A 72 6.05 4.30 24.16
N LEU A 73 5.14 3.83 23.32
CA LEU A 73 4.75 4.49 22.07
C LEU A 73 3.22 4.59 21.95
N PRO A 74 2.54 5.32 22.85
CA PRO A 74 1.09 5.48 22.80
C PRO A 74 0.66 6.27 21.56
N GLU A 75 -0.52 5.96 21.01
CA GLU A 75 -0.95 6.44 19.68
C GLU A 75 -1.27 7.95 19.64
N ASP A 76 -1.61 8.50 20.79
CA ASP A 76 -1.97 9.89 21.01
C ASP A 76 -0.76 10.79 21.28
N VAL A 77 0.47 10.26 21.19
CA VAL A 77 1.70 11.02 21.43
C VAL A 77 2.66 10.90 20.25
N SER A 78 3.24 12.03 19.84
CA SER A 78 4.35 12.06 18.89
C SER A 78 5.66 11.81 19.63
N THR A 79 6.32 10.71 19.32
CA THR A 79 7.55 10.26 19.97
C THR A 79 8.71 10.25 18.98
N PRO A 80 9.64 11.23 19.05
CA PRO A 80 10.84 11.23 18.23
C PRO A 80 11.83 10.18 18.75
N PHE A 81 12.47 9.46 17.84
CA PHE A 81 13.57 8.55 18.19
C PHE A 81 14.90 9.28 18.15
N ASP A 82 15.86 8.86 18.96
CA ASP A 82 17.23 9.34 18.82
C ASP A 82 17.88 8.87 17.49
N ALA A 83 19.06 9.39 17.17
CA ALA A 83 19.72 9.10 15.90
C ALA A 83 20.13 7.62 15.76
N GLN A 84 20.57 7.00 16.86
CA GLN A 84 21.03 5.60 16.87
C GLN A 84 19.84 4.64 16.67
N ALA A 85 18.73 4.88 17.35
CA ALA A 85 17.48 4.14 17.19
C ALA A 85 16.97 4.23 15.75
N ARG A 86 16.93 5.43 15.15
CA ARG A 86 16.51 5.59 13.74
C ARG A 86 17.39 4.81 12.78
N GLU A 87 18.71 4.84 12.97
CA GLU A 87 19.64 4.12 12.11
C GLU A 87 19.49 2.61 12.26
N THR A 88 19.34 2.12 13.49
CA THR A 88 19.14 0.69 13.78
C THR A 88 17.85 0.17 13.15
N LEU A 89 16.74 0.90 13.30
CA LEU A 89 15.44 0.50 12.75
C LEU A 89 15.43 0.61 11.21
N ARG A 90 16.10 1.62 10.64
CA ARG A 90 16.26 1.74 9.18
C ARG A 90 17.02 0.55 8.61
N ALA A 91 18.10 0.11 9.27
CA ALA A 91 18.86 -1.06 8.85
C ALA A 91 18.04 -2.36 9.02
N ALA A 92 17.24 -2.48 10.09
CA ALA A 92 16.39 -3.63 10.31
C ALA A 92 15.29 -3.79 9.25
N LEU A 93 14.70 -2.70 8.76
CA LEU A 93 13.73 -2.75 7.66
C LEU A 93 14.29 -3.43 6.40
N ASP A 94 15.59 -3.23 6.11
CA ASP A 94 16.26 -3.80 4.95
C ASP A 94 16.55 -5.30 5.07
N ARG A 95 16.45 -5.88 6.28
CA ARG A 95 16.68 -7.31 6.50
C ARG A 95 15.53 -8.19 6.01
N MET A 96 14.32 -7.63 5.90
CA MET A 96 13.11 -8.32 5.42
C MET A 96 12.80 -9.63 6.19
N ASP A 97 13.09 -9.64 7.48
CA ASP A 97 12.81 -10.71 8.44
C ASP A 97 11.89 -10.20 9.57
N GLN A 98 11.73 -10.96 10.67
CA GLN A 98 10.92 -10.55 11.82
C GLN A 98 11.33 -9.19 12.41
N SER A 99 12.61 -8.82 12.34
CA SER A 99 13.07 -7.51 12.82
C SER A 99 12.56 -6.36 11.94
N SER A 100 12.33 -6.61 10.64
CA SER A 100 11.72 -5.63 9.72
C SER A 100 10.28 -5.31 10.12
N VAL A 101 9.48 -6.35 10.42
CA VAL A 101 8.11 -6.20 10.95
C VAL A 101 8.10 -5.35 12.22
N ARG A 102 8.93 -5.71 13.19
CA ARG A 102 9.03 -4.95 14.45
C ARG A 102 9.48 -3.51 14.23
N ALA A 103 10.43 -3.28 13.35
CA ALA A 103 10.90 -1.94 13.03
C ALA A 103 9.79 -1.09 12.40
N ALA A 104 9.01 -1.66 11.48
CA ALA A 104 7.87 -0.99 10.87
C ALA A 104 6.81 -0.61 11.93
N VAL A 105 6.50 -1.51 12.87
CA VAL A 105 5.60 -1.25 14.00
C VAL A 105 6.13 -0.10 14.87
N LEU A 106 7.37 -0.17 15.34
CA LEU A 106 7.96 0.87 16.20
C LEU A 106 7.94 2.25 15.53
N LEU A 107 8.38 2.32 14.26
CA LEU A 107 8.39 3.56 13.49
C LEU A 107 6.97 4.11 13.24
N GLY A 108 5.99 3.24 12.96
CA GLY A 108 4.59 3.63 12.77
C GLY A 108 3.92 4.12 14.05
N ARG A 109 4.14 3.41 15.16
CA ARG A 109 3.65 3.72 16.51
C ARG A 109 4.19 5.04 17.05
N SER A 110 5.36 5.48 16.58
CA SER A 110 5.98 6.72 17.04
C SER A 110 5.20 7.99 16.66
N ARG A 111 4.34 7.95 15.62
CA ARG A 111 3.57 9.11 15.11
C ARG A 111 4.40 10.31 14.67
N HIS A 112 5.73 10.21 14.65
CA HIS A 112 6.64 11.32 14.36
C HIS A 112 7.01 11.35 12.86
N ALA A 113 6.88 12.51 12.22
CA ALA A 113 7.04 12.66 10.75
C ALA A 113 8.42 12.23 10.23
N ALA A 114 9.49 12.40 11.03
CA ALA A 114 10.83 11.93 10.64
C ALA A 114 10.91 10.40 10.56
N ASN A 115 10.14 9.68 11.37
CA ASN A 115 10.09 8.22 11.37
C ASN A 115 9.19 7.71 10.23
N ALA A 116 8.08 8.39 9.93
CA ALA A 116 7.29 8.13 8.72
C ALA A 116 8.14 8.21 7.44
N SER A 117 9.07 9.18 7.41
CA SER A 117 9.99 9.36 6.28
C SER A 117 10.92 8.16 6.07
N ILE A 118 11.21 7.37 7.11
CA ILE A 118 11.98 6.13 7.01
C ILE A 118 11.13 5.04 6.34
N LEU A 119 9.88 4.87 6.77
CA LEU A 119 8.93 3.89 6.21
C LEU A 119 8.72 4.11 4.70
N ILE A 120 8.40 5.34 4.28
CA ILE A 120 8.15 5.62 2.86
C ILE A 120 9.41 5.45 1.99
N ARG A 121 10.59 5.83 2.50
CA ARG A 121 11.87 5.60 1.78
C ARG A 121 12.17 4.12 1.63
N ARG A 122 11.78 3.30 2.60
CA ARG A 122 11.91 1.84 2.51
C ARG A 122 11.01 1.30 1.39
N LEU A 123 9.73 1.66 1.37
CA LEU A 123 8.77 1.24 0.34
C LEU A 123 9.21 1.65 -1.08
N GLU A 124 9.77 2.85 -1.23
CA GLU A 124 10.25 3.35 -2.52
C GLU A 124 11.44 2.57 -3.09
N LYS A 125 12.14 1.76 -2.28
CA LYS A 125 13.18 0.85 -2.79
C LYS A 125 12.60 -0.25 -3.69
N ARG A 126 11.29 -0.55 -3.57
CA ARG A 126 10.61 -1.57 -4.38
C ARG A 126 11.33 -2.92 -4.36
N ALA A 127 11.86 -3.28 -3.21
CA ALA A 127 12.62 -4.50 -3.06
C ALA A 127 11.65 -5.67 -2.87
N ALA A 128 11.67 -6.65 -3.77
CA ALA A 128 11.05 -7.93 -3.51
C ALA A 128 11.88 -8.70 -2.49
N GLY A 129 11.22 -9.29 -1.51
CA GLY A 129 11.89 -10.13 -0.52
C GLY A 129 12.32 -11.48 -1.10
N PRO A 130 13.29 -12.17 -0.47
CA PRO A 130 13.74 -13.48 -0.91
C PRO A 130 12.68 -14.57 -0.71
N GLU A 131 11.78 -14.37 0.25
CA GLU A 131 10.74 -15.31 0.63
C GLU A 131 9.36 -14.65 0.56
N ARG A 132 8.32 -15.49 0.53
CA ARG A 132 6.93 -15.02 0.48
C ARG A 132 6.57 -14.12 1.66
N THR A 133 7.09 -14.38 2.86
CA THR A 133 6.75 -13.64 4.08
C THR A 133 7.64 -12.42 4.33
N SER A 134 8.59 -12.15 3.43
CA SER A 134 9.53 -11.04 3.56
C SER A 134 8.90 -9.68 3.28
N ASP A 135 7.69 -9.66 2.72
CA ASP A 135 6.86 -8.49 2.44
C ASP A 135 6.16 -7.92 3.69
N ALA A 136 5.96 -8.72 4.74
CA ALA A 136 5.19 -8.34 5.93
C ALA A 136 5.67 -7.02 6.57
N GLY A 137 6.97 -6.77 6.59
CA GLY A 137 7.53 -5.51 7.08
C GLY A 137 7.14 -4.30 6.23
N ASP A 138 7.14 -4.46 4.90
CA ASP A 138 6.74 -3.42 3.95
C ASP A 138 5.21 -3.21 3.95
N THR A 139 4.42 -4.28 4.04
CA THR A 139 2.97 -4.19 4.23
C THR A 139 2.63 -3.41 5.50
N ILE A 140 3.26 -3.71 6.64
CA ILE A 140 3.05 -2.95 7.88
C ILE A 140 3.55 -1.51 7.75
N ALA A 141 4.66 -1.27 7.04
CA ALA A 141 5.15 0.08 6.77
C ALA A 141 4.14 0.92 5.99
N ALA A 142 3.51 0.35 4.95
CA ALA A 142 2.47 1.00 4.18
C ALA A 142 1.23 1.29 5.04
N ALA A 143 0.70 0.28 5.73
CA ALA A 143 -0.48 0.41 6.59
C ALA A 143 -0.28 1.47 7.69
N SER A 144 0.93 1.55 8.26
CA SER A 144 1.27 2.51 9.31
C SER A 144 1.16 3.96 8.84
N LEU A 145 1.41 4.24 7.55
CA LEU A 145 1.36 5.61 7.00
C LEU A 145 -0.06 6.20 6.99
N ALA A 146 -1.09 5.36 6.84
CA ALA A 146 -2.50 5.77 6.94
C ALA A 146 -2.83 6.44 8.27
N ARG A 147 -2.08 6.06 9.31
CA ARG A 147 -2.38 6.47 10.67
C ARG A 147 -1.85 7.87 10.92
N PHE A 148 -0.77 8.34 10.28
CA PHE A 148 -0.13 9.62 10.62
C PHE A 148 -1.08 10.80 10.45
N ARG A 149 -0.79 11.94 11.12
CA ARG A 149 -1.66 13.12 11.14
C ARG A 149 -2.03 13.67 9.75
N ASP A 150 -1.12 13.55 8.80
CA ASP A 150 -1.30 13.98 7.41
C ASP A 150 -1.08 12.77 6.49
N PRO A 151 -2.07 11.87 6.39
CA PRO A 151 -1.94 10.67 5.56
C PRO A 151 -1.91 11.03 4.08
N ALA A 152 -2.55 12.13 3.67
CA ALA A 152 -2.59 12.61 2.29
C ALA A 152 -1.20 12.92 1.74
N ARG A 153 -0.32 13.53 2.55
CA ARG A 153 1.09 13.74 2.18
C ARG A 153 1.84 12.46 1.81
N PHE A 154 1.56 11.36 2.50
CA PHE A 154 2.20 10.08 2.22
C PHE A 154 1.50 9.34 1.07
N ALA A 155 0.17 9.42 0.99
CA ALA A 155 -0.63 8.82 -0.06
C ALA A 155 -0.19 9.25 -1.48
N GLN A 156 0.17 10.52 -1.68
CA GLN A 156 0.76 11.00 -2.96
C GLN A 156 1.98 10.19 -3.42
N ARG A 157 2.74 9.63 -2.47
CA ARG A 157 3.92 8.79 -2.76
C ARG A 157 3.57 7.30 -2.80
N LEU A 158 2.47 6.88 -2.18
CA LEU A 158 1.99 5.50 -2.21
C LEU A 158 1.25 5.16 -3.50
N VAL A 159 0.52 6.11 -4.10
CA VAL A 159 -0.20 5.89 -5.37
C VAL A 159 0.74 5.35 -6.47
N PRO A 160 1.93 5.93 -6.75
CA PRO A 160 2.84 5.37 -7.74
C PRO A 160 3.40 3.98 -7.38
N LEU A 161 3.43 3.62 -6.10
CA LEU A 161 3.84 2.29 -5.65
C LEU A 161 2.73 1.26 -5.86
N ALA A 162 1.46 1.68 -5.86
CA ALA A 162 0.33 0.81 -6.12
C ALA A 162 0.04 0.63 -7.62
N VAL A 163 -0.06 1.74 -8.35
CA VAL A 163 -0.61 1.79 -9.73
C VAL A 163 0.21 2.67 -10.70
N GLY A 164 1.42 3.06 -10.30
CA GLY A 164 2.29 3.88 -11.16
C GLY A 164 2.94 3.09 -12.30
N THR A 165 3.79 3.76 -13.08
CA THR A 165 4.55 3.15 -14.19
C THR A 165 5.59 2.10 -13.74
N ASN A 166 6.00 2.17 -12.48
CA ASN A 166 6.90 1.23 -11.83
C ASN A 166 6.35 0.95 -10.43
N PRO A 167 5.28 0.14 -10.32
CA PRO A 167 4.67 -0.18 -9.02
C PRO A 167 5.62 -1.05 -8.18
N HIS A 168 5.28 -1.25 -6.92
CA HIS A 168 5.97 -2.19 -6.06
C HIS A 168 5.83 -3.62 -6.67
N PRO A 169 6.89 -4.44 -6.71
CA PRO A 169 6.80 -5.77 -7.33
C PRO A 169 5.92 -6.75 -6.55
N ASP A 170 5.79 -6.54 -5.24
CA ASP A 170 5.00 -7.38 -4.35
C ASP A 170 3.52 -6.95 -4.31
N LEU A 171 2.60 -7.88 -4.57
CA LEU A 171 1.16 -7.62 -4.65
C LEU A 171 0.55 -7.20 -3.30
N GLU A 172 0.98 -7.81 -2.20
CA GLU A 172 0.44 -7.50 -0.87
C GLU A 172 0.81 -6.07 -0.48
N VAL A 173 2.08 -5.69 -0.73
CA VAL A 173 2.54 -4.31 -0.53
C VAL A 173 1.81 -3.32 -1.44
N ARG A 174 1.57 -3.65 -2.72
CA ARG A 174 0.79 -2.79 -3.64
C ARG A 174 -0.62 -2.56 -3.12
N VAL A 175 -1.29 -3.63 -2.67
CA VAL A 175 -2.66 -3.55 -2.12
C VAL A 175 -2.69 -2.68 -0.87
N GLU A 176 -1.72 -2.80 0.02
CA GLU A 176 -1.69 -1.96 1.22
C GLU A 176 -1.36 -0.49 0.91
N CYS A 177 -0.48 -0.24 -0.07
CA CYS A 177 -0.23 1.11 -0.59
C CYS A 177 -1.52 1.71 -1.16
N ALA A 178 -2.27 0.94 -1.96
CA ALA A 178 -3.54 1.35 -2.54
C ALA A 178 -4.60 1.60 -1.46
N ALA A 179 -4.77 0.69 -0.51
CA ALA A 179 -5.74 0.83 0.58
C ALA A 179 -5.44 2.05 1.45
N THR A 180 -4.16 2.28 1.77
CA THR A 180 -3.72 3.48 2.51
C THR A 180 -3.96 4.76 1.72
N ALA A 181 -3.71 4.75 0.41
CA ALA A 181 -3.97 5.91 -0.45
C ALA A 181 -5.48 6.20 -0.57
N LEU A 182 -6.31 5.16 -0.73
CA LEU A 182 -7.76 5.28 -0.79
C LEU A 182 -8.34 5.83 0.51
N TYR A 183 -7.83 5.39 1.68
CA TYR A 183 -8.19 5.95 2.97
C TYR A 183 -7.90 7.45 3.07
N ALA A 184 -6.85 7.93 2.41
CA ALA A 184 -6.53 9.36 2.31
C ALA A 184 -7.32 10.09 1.19
N GLY A 185 -8.19 9.38 0.46
CA GLY A 185 -9.04 9.94 -0.61
C GLY A 185 -8.46 9.92 -2.02
N PHE A 186 -7.41 9.15 -2.27
CA PHE A 186 -6.84 9.00 -3.62
C PHE A 186 -7.57 7.87 -4.34
N THR A 187 -8.61 8.23 -5.09
CA THR A 187 -9.56 7.30 -5.72
C THR A 187 -9.00 6.63 -6.98
N GLU A 188 -7.89 7.12 -7.54
CA GLU A 188 -7.25 6.55 -8.74
C GLU A 188 -6.77 5.10 -8.56
N VAL A 189 -6.66 4.62 -7.31
CA VAL A 189 -6.27 3.25 -6.97
C VAL A 189 -7.44 2.24 -7.00
N ILE A 190 -8.68 2.73 -7.07
CA ILE A 190 -9.90 1.90 -7.06
C ILE A 190 -9.90 0.84 -8.19
N PRO A 191 -9.60 1.18 -9.46
CA PRO A 191 -9.58 0.18 -10.53
C PRO A 191 -8.64 -0.99 -10.24
N PHE A 192 -7.48 -0.73 -9.64
CA PHE A 192 -6.54 -1.77 -9.24
C PHE A 192 -7.10 -2.65 -8.12
N LEU A 193 -7.69 -2.06 -7.08
CA LEU A 193 -8.32 -2.84 -6.00
C LEU A 193 -9.48 -3.72 -6.51
N LEU A 194 -10.28 -3.22 -7.46
CA LEU A 194 -11.33 -4.00 -8.12
C LEU A 194 -10.77 -5.15 -8.96
N GLN A 195 -9.65 -4.96 -9.67
CA GLN A 195 -8.94 -6.04 -10.37
C GLN A 195 -8.44 -7.11 -9.39
N VAL A 196 -7.93 -6.69 -8.23
CA VAL A 196 -7.48 -7.60 -7.17
C VAL A 196 -8.64 -8.48 -6.68
N LEU A 197 -9.84 -7.93 -6.46
CA LEU A 197 -11.03 -8.73 -6.05
C LEU A 197 -11.42 -9.84 -7.03
N ARG A 198 -11.10 -9.63 -8.31
CA ARG A 198 -11.39 -10.55 -9.42
C ARG A 198 -10.27 -11.57 -9.65
N ILE A 199 -9.24 -11.60 -8.82
CA ILE A 199 -8.27 -12.69 -8.84
C ILE A 199 -9.00 -14.03 -8.55
N ASP A 200 -8.64 -15.06 -9.31
CA ASP A 200 -9.24 -16.41 -9.26
C ASP A 200 -10.75 -16.43 -9.53
N THR A 201 -11.27 -15.49 -10.33
CA THR A 201 -12.64 -15.50 -10.87
C THR A 201 -12.64 -15.63 -12.39
N TYR A 202 -13.77 -15.99 -13.01
CA TYR A 202 -13.88 -16.06 -14.47
C TYR A 202 -13.76 -14.67 -15.10
N ALA A 203 -14.40 -13.66 -14.50
CA ALA A 203 -14.28 -12.27 -14.95
C ALA A 203 -12.81 -11.79 -14.98
N GLY A 204 -12.02 -12.21 -14.00
CA GLY A 204 -10.61 -11.84 -13.92
C GLY A 204 -9.67 -12.59 -14.88
N GLN A 205 -10.07 -13.72 -15.44
CA GLN A 205 -9.22 -14.51 -16.36
C GLN A 205 -8.94 -13.77 -17.67
N SER A 206 -9.86 -12.92 -18.10
CA SER A 206 -9.72 -12.10 -19.32
C SER A 206 -9.02 -10.76 -19.08
N GLU A 207 -8.73 -10.39 -17.83
CA GLU A 207 -8.12 -9.09 -17.52
C GLU A 207 -6.61 -9.13 -17.74
N THR A 208 -6.09 -8.18 -18.52
CA THR A 208 -4.65 -7.92 -18.59
C THR A 208 -4.19 -7.32 -17.27
N ARG A 209 -3.23 -7.96 -16.62
CA ARG A 209 -2.66 -7.53 -15.32
C ARG A 209 -1.18 -7.24 -15.46
N ASP A 210 -0.71 -6.27 -14.71
CA ASP A 210 0.71 -5.90 -14.61
C ASP A 210 1.39 -6.49 -13.35
N PHE A 211 0.68 -7.29 -12.57
CA PHE A 211 1.19 -8.03 -11.41
C PHE A 211 1.12 -9.54 -11.63
N ALA A 212 2.08 -10.24 -11.02
CA ALA A 212 2.03 -11.69 -10.90
C ALA A 212 0.95 -12.09 -9.88
N VAL A 213 0.15 -13.10 -10.24
CA VAL A 213 -0.78 -13.75 -9.32
C VAL A 213 -0.04 -14.94 -8.70
N SER A 214 0.14 -14.93 -7.39
CA SER A 214 0.63 -16.09 -6.63
C SER A 214 -0.55 -16.95 -6.18
N ASP A 215 -0.30 -18.19 -5.75
CA ASP A 215 -1.34 -19.06 -5.17
C ASP A 215 -1.94 -18.51 -3.85
N ALA A 216 -1.38 -17.40 -3.35
CA ALA A 216 -1.58 -16.86 -2.02
C ALA A 216 -2.37 -15.53 -2.01
N THR A 217 -3.32 -15.34 -2.93
CA THR A 217 -4.00 -14.04 -3.10
C THR A 217 -5.10 -13.74 -2.09
N ALA A 218 -5.36 -14.67 -1.17
CA ALA A 218 -6.46 -14.56 -0.22
C ALA A 218 -6.36 -13.27 0.62
N TRP A 219 -5.18 -12.97 1.17
CA TRP A 219 -4.95 -11.76 1.96
C TRP A 219 -5.18 -10.49 1.13
N ALA A 220 -4.54 -10.39 -0.04
CA ALA A 220 -4.68 -9.26 -0.96
C ALA A 220 -6.15 -9.00 -1.35
N ARG A 221 -6.92 -10.05 -1.65
CA ARG A 221 -8.36 -9.95 -1.95
C ARG A 221 -9.16 -9.46 -0.75
N GLY A 222 -8.91 -9.99 0.43
CA GLY A 222 -9.56 -9.56 1.66
C GLY A 222 -9.32 -8.09 1.97
N ARG A 223 -8.05 -7.68 1.91
CA ARG A 223 -7.64 -6.31 2.18
C ARG A 223 -8.22 -5.32 1.16
N ALA A 224 -8.23 -5.68 -0.12
CA ALA A 224 -8.86 -4.86 -1.16
C ALA A 224 -10.37 -4.70 -0.92
N ALA A 225 -11.06 -5.76 -0.51
CA ALA A 225 -12.50 -5.71 -0.22
C ALA A 225 -12.80 -4.81 0.97
N GLU A 226 -12.00 -4.92 2.05
CA GLU A 226 -12.12 -4.07 3.22
C GLU A 226 -11.92 -2.60 2.87
N ALA A 227 -10.86 -2.26 2.13
CA ALA A 227 -10.57 -0.88 1.72
C ALA A 227 -11.70 -0.27 0.89
N LEU A 228 -12.22 -1.02 -0.09
CA LEU A 228 -13.33 -0.57 -0.94
C LEU A 228 -14.66 -0.47 -0.17
N SER A 229 -14.92 -1.40 0.75
CA SER A 229 -16.14 -1.37 1.59
C SER A 229 -16.11 -0.18 2.55
N LEU A 230 -14.95 0.10 3.15
CA LEU A 230 -14.74 1.27 4.01
C LEU A 230 -14.93 2.58 3.24
N PHE A 231 -14.35 2.68 2.03
CA PHE A 231 -14.54 3.85 1.17
C PHE A 231 -16.01 4.09 0.80
N ALA A 232 -16.74 3.01 0.49
CA ALA A 232 -18.15 3.06 0.13
C ALA A 232 -19.11 3.17 1.33
N ASP A 233 -18.59 3.19 2.56
CA ASP A 233 -19.37 3.15 3.82
C ASP A 233 -20.41 1.99 3.85
N VAL A 234 -19.99 0.80 3.44
CA VAL A 234 -20.81 -0.42 3.47
C VAL A 234 -20.18 -1.54 4.29
N PRO A 235 -20.98 -2.43 4.90
CA PRO A 235 -20.43 -3.60 5.58
C PRO A 235 -19.61 -4.50 4.65
N LEU A 236 -18.50 -5.05 5.17
CA LEU A 236 -17.68 -6.03 4.45
C LEU A 236 -18.45 -7.35 4.25
N ALA A 237 -18.98 -7.57 3.05
CA ALA A 237 -19.72 -8.79 2.68
C ALA A 237 -18.88 -9.81 1.89
N TYR A 238 -17.77 -9.39 1.28
CA TYR A 238 -16.93 -10.25 0.45
C TYR A 238 -16.29 -11.38 1.25
N ARG A 239 -16.49 -12.64 0.82
CA ARG A 239 -15.89 -13.82 1.45
C ARG A 239 -14.79 -14.37 0.57
N ILE A 240 -13.55 -14.30 1.05
CA ILE A 240 -12.33 -14.64 0.32
C ILE A 240 -12.31 -16.12 -0.11
N ASP A 241 -12.78 -17.02 0.76
CA ASP A 241 -12.87 -18.47 0.51
C ASP A 241 -14.27 -18.90 0.01
N GLY A 242 -15.09 -17.92 -0.39
CA GLY A 242 -16.40 -18.19 -0.94
C GLY A 242 -16.35 -18.84 -2.34
N PRO A 243 -17.42 -19.53 -2.75
CA PRO A 243 -17.55 -20.03 -4.13
C PRO A 243 -17.32 -18.91 -5.15
N ILE A 244 -16.73 -19.23 -6.31
CA ILE A 244 -16.39 -18.24 -7.36
C ILE A 244 -17.58 -17.34 -7.70
N ALA A 245 -18.75 -17.92 -7.95
CA ALA A 245 -19.97 -17.16 -8.29
C ALA A 245 -20.38 -16.16 -7.20
N ALA A 246 -20.19 -16.51 -5.93
CA ALA A 246 -20.46 -15.59 -4.82
C ALA A 246 -19.45 -14.44 -4.78
N ARG A 247 -18.15 -14.74 -4.95
CA ARG A 247 -17.10 -13.72 -5.04
C ARG A 247 -17.31 -12.76 -6.20
N GLU A 248 -17.68 -13.26 -7.36
CA GLU A 248 -18.00 -12.43 -8.53
C GLU A 248 -19.22 -11.55 -8.32
N SER A 249 -20.28 -12.10 -7.71
CA SER A 249 -21.47 -11.33 -7.38
C SER A 249 -21.15 -10.19 -6.41
N GLU A 250 -20.42 -10.46 -5.34
CA GLU A 250 -20.07 -9.43 -4.35
C GLU A 250 -19.07 -8.40 -4.91
N ALA A 251 -18.07 -8.83 -5.70
CA ALA A 251 -17.15 -7.91 -6.35
C ALA A 251 -17.85 -6.96 -7.34
N ARG A 252 -18.87 -7.44 -8.06
CA ARG A 252 -19.68 -6.61 -8.97
C ARG A 252 -20.55 -5.61 -8.21
N LYS A 253 -21.27 -6.06 -7.17
CA LYS A 253 -22.07 -5.16 -6.31
C LYS A 253 -21.21 -4.05 -5.72
N LEU A 254 -20.02 -4.41 -5.20
CA LEU A 254 -19.12 -3.43 -4.61
C LEU A 254 -18.59 -2.44 -5.66
N ALA A 255 -18.30 -2.90 -6.89
CA ALA A 255 -17.93 -2.00 -7.99
C ALA A 255 -19.05 -0.99 -8.32
N GLU A 256 -20.29 -1.45 -8.42
CA GLU A 256 -21.47 -0.59 -8.69
C GLU A 256 -21.65 0.48 -7.59
N ILE A 257 -21.52 0.09 -6.32
CA ILE A 257 -21.63 1.02 -5.18
C ILE A 257 -20.50 2.05 -5.19
N VAL A 258 -19.26 1.62 -5.43
CA VAL A 258 -18.09 2.51 -5.48
C VAL A 258 -18.20 3.50 -6.65
N GLU A 259 -18.70 3.07 -7.81
CA GLU A 259 -18.94 3.96 -8.96
C GLU A 259 -20.04 5.00 -8.66
N ALA A 260 -21.10 4.60 -7.96
CA ALA A 260 -22.14 5.53 -7.51
C ALA A 260 -21.60 6.54 -6.48
N ALA A 261 -20.73 6.11 -5.57
CA ALA A 261 -20.07 6.99 -4.60
C ALA A 261 -19.21 8.05 -5.30
N LEU A 262 -18.41 7.65 -6.30
CA LEU A 262 -17.61 8.57 -7.10
C LEU A 262 -18.47 9.59 -7.86
N SER A 263 -19.60 9.15 -8.41
CA SER A 263 -20.51 10.02 -9.18
C SER A 263 -21.22 11.07 -8.30
N THR A 264 -21.39 10.79 -7.00
CA THR A 264 -22.06 11.71 -6.07
C THR A 264 -21.18 12.91 -5.70
N GLU A 265 -19.86 12.76 -5.78
CA GLU A 265 -18.90 13.85 -5.48
C GLU A 265 -18.77 14.89 -6.61
N GLU A 266 -19.20 14.56 -7.83
CA GLU A 266 -19.02 15.40 -9.03
C GLU A 266 -20.11 16.47 -9.23
N ASP A 267 -21.15 16.52 -8.40
CA ASP A 267 -22.22 17.53 -8.46
C ASP A 267 -22.16 18.56 -7.31
N PRO A 268 -21.09 19.38 -7.20
CA PRO A 268 -21.10 20.55 -6.34
C PRO A 268 -21.95 21.60 -7.05
N GLY A 269 -23.26 21.42 -6.99
CA GLY A 269 -24.25 22.16 -7.75
C GLY A 269 -23.87 23.63 -7.93
N ASP A 270 -23.94 24.04 -9.20
CA ASP A 270 -24.27 25.37 -9.69
C ASP A 270 -25.06 26.16 -8.62
N GLN A 271 -24.33 26.80 -7.69
CA GLN A 271 -24.91 27.76 -6.75
C GLN A 271 -25.20 28.99 -7.60
N GLY A 272 -26.32 28.89 -8.32
CA GLY A 272 -26.93 29.94 -9.08
C GLY A 272 -26.90 31.20 -8.24
N SER A 273 -25.99 32.09 -8.65
CA SER A 273 -25.93 33.48 -8.26
C SER A 273 -27.23 34.16 -8.68
N THR A 274 -28.31 33.95 -7.93
CA THR A 274 -29.49 34.80 -7.97
C THR A 274 -29.38 35.86 -6.88
N ARG A 275 -28.80 36.99 -7.32
CA ARG A 275 -29.09 38.39 -6.96
C ARG A 275 -29.13 38.80 -5.49
#